data_AF-V5EH56-F1
#
_entry.id   AF-V5EH56-F1
#
_cell.length_a   1.000
_cell.length_b   1.000
_cell.length_c   1.000
_cell.angle_alpha   90.00
_cell.angle_beta   90.00
_cell.angle_gamma   90.00
#
_symmetry.space_group_name_H-M   'P 1'
#
loop_
_entity.id
_entity.type
_entity.pdbx_description
1 polymer ?
#
loop_
_entity_poly.entity_id
_entity_poly.type
_entity_poly.pdbx_seq_one_letter_code
_entity_poly.pdbx_strand_id
1 'polypeptide(L)'
;MSAAASTSAAPAMDDRKTLRLHIWGSSSSVPTLDPTSLYAASLLQATFARTDTVKVQLASASTSLSRVPLLQVLNEDDETVELLDSIDSIRAYCVASGIDSALTSDEERAKQTALHALLDDQLLDLTLHSLFSLPANFRTATAPAYSSVGGIDSPSSSALSKLASLPSRFQPSIPSRLRNVVETRLTAVGLWGLGGKEASAKTGETDELAARAGLPARKRGLGASAKDAVRDEFERSKLGRRWSEVLDVVESALSSGGLGGQEVSSLDAHVFGYLAPLLFAEPRLPVDTLPRLVAASYPRLAAYLTSTKEKLFPETPSWISPTQALANPPSMDAASSSGLLSYIWPFTPASNKASFAPKPTAEFATTAPRERQRKAQNPATSPEDRRLRWGRALWICSALVGLVGYTFASGIVSVRFVGPDEVVEVEDDEDDDDDDDDDDDDEDEHEDENEEDEEQDGWEAQTEDDLEEEIDMDDDDDDEEEEY
;
A
#
# COMPACT_ATOMS: atom_id res chain seq x y z
N MET A 1 -7.57 69.74 -32.92
CA MET A 1 -8.23 68.42 -33.01
C MET A 1 -7.14 67.37 -32.85
N SER A 2 -6.95 66.87 -31.63
CA SER A 2 -5.93 65.87 -31.29
C SER A 2 -6.68 64.64 -30.80
N ALA A 3 -6.57 63.55 -31.54
CA ALA A 3 -7.26 62.30 -31.25
C ALA A 3 -6.50 61.57 -30.14
N ALA A 4 -7.13 61.47 -28.96
CA ALA A 4 -6.67 60.59 -27.91
C ALA A 4 -6.99 59.15 -28.32
N ALA A 5 -5.95 58.34 -28.47
CA ALA A 5 -6.07 56.91 -28.62
C ALA A 5 -6.45 56.31 -27.26
N SER A 6 -7.73 55.98 -27.09
CA SER A 6 -8.18 55.12 -26.00
C SER A 6 -7.67 53.70 -26.26
N THR A 7 -6.53 53.37 -25.66
CA THR A 7 -6.07 51.99 -25.54
C THR A 7 -6.94 51.33 -24.47
N SER A 8 -8.03 50.71 -24.93
CA SER A 8 -8.83 49.79 -24.13
C SER A 8 -7.98 48.56 -23.86
N ALA A 9 -7.24 48.54 -22.74
CA ALA A 9 -6.74 47.32 -22.17
C ALA A 9 -7.96 46.49 -21.76
N ALA A 10 -8.26 45.44 -22.53
CA ALA A 10 -9.17 44.40 -22.07
C ALA A 10 -8.60 43.86 -20.75
N PRO A 11 -9.41 43.72 -19.69
CA PRO A 11 -8.95 42.98 -18.53
C PRO A 11 -8.62 41.57 -19.02
N ALA A 12 -7.42 41.08 -18.73
CA ALA A 12 -7.17 39.66 -18.81
C ALA A 12 -8.26 39.00 -17.96
N MET A 13 -9.18 38.27 -18.59
CA MET A 13 -10.12 37.44 -17.85
C MET A 13 -9.24 36.45 -17.09
N ASP A 14 -9.15 36.65 -15.78
CA ASP A 14 -8.54 35.70 -14.88
C ASP A 14 -9.48 34.51 -14.88
N ASP A 15 -9.26 33.57 -15.80
CA ASP A 15 -10.09 32.38 -15.96
C ASP A 15 -10.08 31.62 -14.63
N ARG A 16 -11.16 31.77 -13.86
CA ARG A 16 -11.29 31.16 -12.55
C ARG A 16 -11.44 29.66 -12.74
N LYS A 17 -10.61 28.88 -12.03
CA LYS A 17 -10.59 27.42 -12.16
C LYS A 17 -11.11 26.76 -10.89
N THR A 18 -11.79 25.64 -11.06
CA THR A 18 -12.17 24.77 -9.93
C THR A 18 -11.37 23.47 -10.01
N LEU A 19 -10.61 23.16 -8.96
CA LEU A 19 -9.87 21.91 -8.83
C LEU A 19 -10.67 20.96 -7.95
N ARG A 20 -11.31 19.97 -8.58
CA ARG A 20 -12.12 18.97 -7.88
C ARG A 20 -11.32 17.68 -7.72
N LEU A 21 -10.95 17.36 -6.48
CA LEU A 21 -10.24 16.14 -6.15
C LEU A 21 -11.21 15.07 -5.63
N HIS A 22 -11.30 13.96 -6.36
CA HIS A 22 -12.02 12.77 -5.94
C HIS A 22 -11.11 11.90 -5.08
N ILE A 23 -11.52 11.65 -3.83
CA ILE A 23 -10.73 10.94 -2.82
C ILE A 23 -11.50 9.80 -2.15
N TRP A 24 -10.77 8.84 -1.58
CA TRP A 24 -11.37 7.76 -0.82
C TRP A 24 -11.84 8.23 0.55
N GLY A 25 -13.11 8.05 0.84
CA GLY A 25 -13.65 8.18 2.19
C GLY A 25 -13.56 9.59 2.77
N SER A 26 -14.09 9.74 3.96
CA SER A 26 -14.01 10.97 4.74
C SER A 26 -13.72 10.65 6.20
N SER A 27 -13.02 11.56 6.87
CA SER A 27 -12.78 11.49 8.31
C SER A 27 -13.15 12.82 8.97
N SER A 28 -13.39 12.80 10.29
CA SER A 28 -13.71 14.01 11.05
C SER A 28 -12.51 14.90 11.30
N SER A 29 -11.31 14.32 11.35
CA SER A 29 -10.10 15.00 11.83
C SER A 29 -9.14 15.44 10.73
N VAL A 30 -9.14 14.73 9.61
CA VAL A 30 -8.40 14.99 8.36
C VAL A 30 -9.35 14.73 7.20
N PRO A 31 -9.10 15.30 5.99
CA PRO A 31 -9.98 15.07 4.85
C PRO A 31 -10.24 13.58 4.57
N THR A 32 -9.22 12.73 4.69
CA THR A 32 -9.33 11.29 4.46
C THR A 32 -8.28 10.52 5.26
N LEU A 33 -8.58 9.25 5.58
CA LEU A 33 -7.60 8.31 6.12
C LEU A 33 -6.78 7.60 5.03
N ASP A 34 -7.11 7.80 3.76
CA ASP A 34 -6.35 7.25 2.65
C ASP A 34 -5.05 8.05 2.44
N PRO A 35 -3.86 7.42 2.61
CA PRO A 35 -2.60 8.17 2.64
C PRO A 35 -2.32 8.94 1.34
N THR A 36 -2.55 8.32 0.19
CA THR A 36 -2.26 8.91 -1.12
C THR A 36 -3.30 9.96 -1.50
N SER A 37 -4.57 9.76 -1.18
CA SER A 37 -5.59 10.78 -1.34
C SER A 37 -5.35 11.99 -0.44
N LEU A 38 -4.91 11.77 0.81
CA LEU A 38 -4.57 12.87 1.72
C LEU A 38 -3.33 13.62 1.23
N TYR A 39 -2.34 12.91 0.67
CA TYR A 39 -1.19 13.54 0.03
C TYR A 39 -1.63 14.44 -1.14
N ALA A 40 -2.46 13.94 -2.06
CA ALA A 40 -3.00 14.74 -3.16
C ALA A 40 -3.76 15.99 -2.67
N ALA A 41 -4.63 15.84 -1.66
CA ALA A 41 -5.34 16.97 -1.06
C ALA A 41 -4.38 17.99 -0.45
N SER A 42 -3.32 17.51 0.21
CA SER A 42 -2.30 18.36 0.84
C SER A 42 -1.47 19.12 -0.19
N LEU A 43 -1.13 18.50 -1.34
CA LEU A 43 -0.47 19.18 -2.45
C LEU A 43 -1.30 20.34 -2.99
N LEU A 44 -2.60 20.09 -3.24
CA LEU A 44 -3.50 21.12 -3.76
C LEU A 44 -3.67 22.28 -2.77
N GLN A 45 -3.80 21.98 -1.48
CA GLN A 45 -3.90 23.03 -0.45
C GLN A 45 -2.60 23.82 -0.30
N ALA A 46 -1.44 23.15 -0.28
CA ALA A 46 -0.16 23.83 -0.24
C ALA A 46 0.06 24.76 -1.44
N THR A 47 -0.40 24.35 -2.62
CA THR A 47 -0.17 25.09 -3.87
C THR A 47 -1.18 26.23 -4.08
N PHE A 48 -2.47 25.97 -3.83
CA PHE A 48 -3.56 26.83 -4.31
C PHE A 48 -4.43 27.46 -3.21
N ALA A 49 -4.25 27.13 -1.93
CA ALA A 49 -5.12 27.65 -0.87
C ALA A 49 -5.09 29.19 -0.74
N ARG A 50 -4.04 29.84 -1.23
CA ARG A 50 -3.87 31.31 -1.23
C ARG A 50 -4.17 31.96 -2.58
N THR A 51 -4.62 31.18 -3.57
CA THR A 51 -4.83 31.66 -4.94
C THR A 51 -6.30 31.97 -5.15
N ASP A 52 -6.64 33.26 -5.21
CA ASP A 52 -8.05 33.72 -5.33
C ASP A 52 -8.76 33.24 -6.60
N THR A 53 -7.99 32.92 -7.65
CA THR A 53 -8.50 32.43 -8.94
C THR A 53 -8.78 30.94 -8.98
N VAL A 54 -8.36 30.18 -7.95
CA VAL A 54 -8.48 28.72 -7.92
C VAL A 54 -9.29 28.26 -6.72
N LYS A 55 -10.39 27.55 -6.97
CA LYS A 55 -11.21 26.95 -5.92
C LYS A 55 -10.92 25.45 -5.81
N VAL A 56 -10.35 25.01 -4.69
CA VAL A 56 -10.16 23.59 -4.38
C VAL A 56 -11.44 23.00 -3.76
N GLN A 57 -11.89 21.87 -4.27
CA GLN A 57 -13.06 21.13 -3.80
C GLN A 57 -12.73 19.65 -3.64
N LEU A 58 -13.26 19.02 -2.59
CA LEU A 58 -13.16 17.58 -2.37
C LEU A 58 -14.46 16.88 -2.72
N ALA A 59 -14.35 15.75 -3.40
CA ALA A 59 -15.45 14.89 -3.75
C ALA A 59 -15.18 13.48 -3.21
N SER A 60 -16.20 12.83 -2.69
CA SER A 60 -16.09 11.39 -2.43
C SER A 60 -16.00 10.66 -3.76
N ALA A 61 -15.02 9.77 -3.87
CA ALA A 61 -14.92 8.86 -5.00
C ALA A 61 -16.21 8.06 -5.20
N SER A 62 -16.51 7.73 -6.45
CA SER A 62 -17.54 6.75 -6.82
C SER A 62 -16.89 5.40 -7.07
N THR A 63 -17.62 4.30 -6.84
CA THR A 63 -17.17 2.95 -7.21
C THR A 63 -16.95 2.75 -8.71
N SER A 64 -17.45 3.67 -9.53
CA SER A 64 -17.27 3.66 -10.98
C SER A 64 -15.98 4.33 -11.45
N LEU A 65 -15.25 5.02 -10.56
CA LEU A 65 -13.97 5.63 -10.91
C LEU A 65 -12.92 4.55 -11.06
N SER A 66 -12.13 4.62 -12.13
CA SER A 66 -11.04 3.69 -12.40
C SER A 66 -9.87 3.89 -11.42
N ARG A 67 -9.61 5.13 -10.99
CA ARG A 67 -8.47 5.48 -10.14
C ARG A 67 -8.83 6.57 -9.15
N VAL A 68 -8.19 6.51 -7.99
CA VAL A 68 -8.32 7.46 -6.89
C VAL A 68 -6.96 7.54 -6.18
N PRO A 69 -6.43 8.74 -5.88
CA PRO A 69 -7.03 10.05 -6.13
C PRO A 69 -7.14 10.40 -7.62
N LEU A 70 -8.20 11.13 -7.98
CA LEU A 70 -8.42 11.64 -9.34
C LEU A 70 -8.72 13.13 -9.26
N LEU A 71 -7.92 13.94 -9.95
CA LEU A 71 -8.11 15.39 -10.02
C LEU A 71 -8.80 15.76 -11.33
N GLN A 72 -9.92 16.46 -11.21
CA GLN A 72 -10.70 17.02 -12.29
C GLN A 72 -10.54 18.54 -12.28
N VAL A 73 -9.94 19.09 -13.33
CA VAL A 73 -9.76 20.53 -13.52
C VAL A 73 -10.95 21.06 -14.31
N LEU A 74 -11.66 22.01 -13.72
CA LEU A 74 -12.88 22.59 -14.27
C LEU A 74 -12.66 24.06 -14.62
N ASN A 75 -13.24 24.50 -15.73
CA ASN A 75 -13.31 25.93 -16.10
C ASN A 75 -14.42 26.66 -15.31
N GLU A 76 -14.67 27.93 -15.66
CA GLU A 76 -15.73 28.74 -15.04
C GLU A 76 -17.14 28.18 -15.28
N ASP A 77 -17.33 27.47 -16.40
CA ASP A 77 -18.59 26.87 -16.82
C ASP A 77 -18.81 25.45 -16.23
N ASP A 78 -17.95 25.04 -15.29
CA ASP A 78 -17.93 23.69 -14.70
C ASP A 78 -17.73 22.55 -15.72
N GLU A 79 -17.14 22.84 -16.88
CA GLU A 79 -16.73 21.85 -17.87
C GLU A 79 -15.34 21.30 -17.54
N THR A 80 -15.14 20.00 -17.79
CA THR A 80 -13.87 19.33 -17.52
C THR A 80 -12.85 19.67 -18.59
N VAL A 81 -11.77 20.34 -18.19
CA VAL A 81 -10.66 20.71 -19.07
C VAL A 81 -9.56 19.65 -19.04
N GLU A 82 -9.29 19.09 -17.85
CA GLU A 82 -8.18 18.15 -17.65
C GLU A 82 -8.54 17.13 -16.55
N LEU A 83 -8.07 15.89 -16.73
CA LEU A 83 -8.19 14.80 -15.76
C LEU A 83 -6.81 14.23 -15.46
N LEU A 84 -6.44 14.20 -14.19
CA LEU A 84 -5.17 13.65 -13.71
C LEU A 84 -5.46 12.49 -12.76
N ASP A 85 -5.15 11.28 -13.21
CA ASP A 85 -5.56 10.01 -12.58
C ASP A 85 -4.45 9.31 -11.78
N SER A 86 -3.28 9.96 -11.64
CA SER A 86 -2.13 9.47 -10.89
C SER A 86 -1.61 10.53 -9.92
N ILE A 87 -1.07 10.07 -8.79
CA ILE A 87 -0.47 10.97 -7.80
C ILE A 87 0.74 11.72 -8.37
N ASP A 88 1.51 11.07 -9.25
CA ASP A 88 2.67 11.69 -9.91
C ASP A 88 2.24 12.81 -10.86
N SER A 89 1.15 12.60 -11.61
CA SER A 89 0.56 13.64 -12.48
C SER A 89 0.04 14.82 -11.66
N ILE A 90 -0.63 14.56 -10.54
CA ILE A 90 -1.13 15.61 -9.62
C ILE A 90 0.05 16.38 -9.01
N ARG A 91 1.12 15.67 -8.59
CA ARG A 91 2.35 16.31 -8.08
C ARG A 91 3.00 17.16 -9.16
N ALA A 92 3.18 16.64 -10.37
CA ALA A 92 3.75 17.37 -11.49
C ALA A 92 2.96 18.65 -11.81
N TYR A 93 1.63 18.57 -11.77
CA TYR A 93 0.73 19.73 -11.92
C TYR A 93 0.98 20.80 -10.84
N CYS A 94 1.13 20.39 -9.58
CA CYS A 94 1.42 21.30 -8.47
C CYS A 94 2.84 21.90 -8.55
N VAL A 95 3.82 21.10 -8.97
CA VAL A 95 5.21 21.55 -9.20
C VAL A 95 5.28 22.57 -10.33
N ALA A 96 4.58 22.33 -11.44
CA ALA A 96 4.45 23.30 -12.52
C ALA A 96 3.77 24.61 -12.06
N SER A 97 2.95 24.53 -11.02
CA SER A 97 2.28 25.67 -10.39
C SER A 97 3.08 26.31 -9.25
N GLY A 98 4.25 25.77 -8.90
CA GLY A 98 5.25 26.44 -8.06
C GLY A 98 5.45 25.91 -6.63
N ILE A 99 4.84 24.78 -6.22
CA ILE A 99 4.91 24.25 -4.82
C ILE A 99 6.35 23.97 -4.32
N ASP A 100 7.32 23.82 -5.22
CA ASP A 100 8.72 23.58 -4.90
C ASP A 100 9.65 24.60 -5.57
N SER A 101 9.13 25.78 -5.92
CA SER A 101 9.90 26.83 -6.61
C SER A 101 11.10 27.36 -5.80
N ALA A 102 11.11 27.13 -4.48
CA ALA A 102 12.23 27.46 -3.59
C ALA A 102 13.46 26.55 -3.79
N LEU A 103 13.31 25.38 -4.42
CA LEU A 103 14.42 24.45 -4.68
C LEU A 103 15.25 24.97 -5.86
N THR A 104 16.40 25.56 -5.53
CA THR A 104 17.28 26.20 -6.52
C THR A 104 18.43 25.30 -6.95
N SER A 105 18.90 24.41 -6.07
CA SER A 105 20.03 23.52 -6.33
C SER A 105 19.56 22.15 -6.84
N ASP A 106 20.31 21.58 -7.78
CA ASP A 106 20.07 20.20 -8.25
C ASP A 106 20.29 19.17 -7.14
N GLU A 107 21.17 19.47 -6.17
CA GLU A 107 21.40 18.62 -4.99
C GLU A 107 20.15 18.55 -4.10
N GLU A 108 19.48 19.69 -3.89
CA GLU A 108 18.23 19.75 -3.10
C GLU A 108 17.12 18.97 -3.78
N ARG A 109 17.00 19.10 -5.10
CA ARG A 109 16.03 18.34 -5.91
C ARG A 109 16.31 16.84 -5.85
N ALA A 110 17.56 16.42 -6.01
CA ALA A 110 17.95 15.02 -5.93
C ALA A 110 17.64 14.43 -4.54
N LYS A 111 17.94 15.18 -3.47
CA LYS A 111 17.59 14.80 -2.10
C LYS A 111 16.09 14.67 -1.92
N GLN A 112 15.30 15.62 -2.43
CA GLN A 112 13.85 15.57 -2.35
C GLN A 112 13.27 14.38 -3.12
N THR A 113 13.78 14.08 -4.31
CA THR A 113 13.39 12.89 -5.07
C THR A 113 13.71 11.60 -4.31
N ALA A 114 14.90 11.50 -3.71
CA ALA A 114 15.28 10.34 -2.91
C ALA A 114 14.37 10.17 -1.68
N LEU A 115 14.00 11.28 -1.03
CA LEU A 115 13.07 11.24 0.10
C LEU A 115 11.66 10.85 -0.35
N HIS A 116 11.14 11.36 -1.46
CA HIS A 116 9.86 10.89 -2.01
C HIS A 116 9.85 9.38 -2.26
N ALA A 117 10.90 8.84 -2.88
CA ALA A 117 11.03 7.40 -3.12
C ALA A 117 11.04 6.60 -1.80
N LEU A 118 11.78 7.06 -0.79
CA LEU A 118 11.76 6.45 0.54
C LEU A 118 10.35 6.41 1.15
N LEU A 119 9.58 7.50 1.01
CA LEU A 119 8.22 7.57 1.55
C LEU A 119 7.30 6.59 0.81
N ASP A 120 7.37 6.53 -0.52
CA ASP A 120 6.53 5.64 -1.34
C ASP A 120 6.84 4.15 -1.14
N ASP A 121 8.12 3.80 -0.94
CA ASP A 121 8.55 2.41 -0.79
C ASP A 121 8.45 1.88 0.63
N GLN A 122 8.77 2.71 1.64
CA GLN A 122 8.86 2.24 3.04
C GLN A 122 7.73 2.79 3.90
N LEU A 123 7.52 4.10 3.87
CA LEU A 123 6.58 4.74 4.79
C LEU A 123 5.12 4.37 4.44
N LEU A 124 4.78 4.36 3.16
CA LEU A 124 3.45 3.98 2.70
C LEU A 124 3.07 2.58 3.18
N ASP A 125 3.99 1.61 3.05
CA ASP A 125 3.76 0.23 3.43
C ASP A 125 3.52 0.08 4.94
N LEU A 126 4.30 0.79 5.75
CA LEU A 126 4.09 0.83 7.20
C LEU A 126 2.76 1.48 7.57
N THR A 127 2.37 2.54 6.86
CA THR A 127 1.07 3.20 7.06
C THR A 127 -0.09 2.28 6.69
N LEU A 128 -0.03 1.65 5.51
CA LEU A 128 -1.04 0.70 5.04
C LEU A 128 -1.12 -0.52 5.94
N HIS A 129 0.01 -1.02 6.46
CA HIS A 129 0.05 -2.09 7.44
C HIS A 129 -0.79 -1.75 8.68
N SER A 130 -0.55 -0.56 9.25
CA SER A 130 -1.28 -0.10 10.43
C SER A 130 -2.79 0.05 10.18
N LEU A 131 -3.19 0.50 8.99
CA LEU A 131 -4.59 0.72 8.63
C LEU A 131 -5.34 -0.55 8.22
N PHE A 132 -4.71 -1.45 7.47
CA PHE A 132 -5.40 -2.58 6.80
C PHE A 132 -5.02 -3.95 7.35
N SER A 133 -3.77 -4.15 7.75
CA SER A 133 -3.32 -5.46 8.23
C SER A 133 -3.74 -5.70 9.67
N LEU A 134 -3.66 -4.67 10.53
CA LEU A 134 -4.08 -4.78 11.92
C LEU A 134 -5.62 -4.83 12.04
N PRO A 135 -6.22 -5.97 12.48
CA PRO A 135 -7.66 -6.16 12.39
C PRO A 135 -8.47 -5.18 13.25
N ALA A 136 -7.91 -4.79 14.39
CA ALA A 136 -8.56 -3.82 15.28
C ALA A 136 -8.67 -2.45 14.61
N ASN A 137 -7.56 -1.92 14.09
CA ASN A 137 -7.51 -0.65 13.37
C ASN A 137 -8.41 -0.67 12.14
N PHE A 138 -8.36 -1.75 11.35
CA PHE A 138 -9.18 -1.89 10.16
C PHE A 138 -10.68 -1.81 10.49
N ARG A 139 -11.14 -2.54 11.51
CA ARG A 139 -12.56 -2.60 11.85
C ARG A 139 -13.07 -1.30 12.47
N THR A 140 -12.27 -0.63 13.29
CA THR A 140 -12.73 0.52 14.07
C THR A 140 -12.60 1.86 13.33
N ALA A 141 -11.57 2.02 12.49
CA ALA A 141 -11.26 3.30 11.86
C ALA A 141 -11.30 3.20 10.33
N THR A 142 -10.53 2.28 9.75
CA THR A 142 -10.32 2.21 8.29
C THR A 142 -11.62 1.83 7.55
N ALA A 143 -12.22 0.69 7.86
CA ALA A 143 -13.40 0.21 7.15
C ALA A 143 -14.58 1.19 7.24
N PRO A 144 -14.89 1.81 8.40
CA PRO A 144 -15.88 2.88 8.45
C PRO A 144 -15.55 4.08 7.55
N ALA A 145 -14.30 4.57 7.57
CA ALA A 145 -13.89 5.71 6.76
C ALA A 145 -13.99 5.45 5.25
N TYR A 146 -13.63 4.24 4.79
CA TYR A 146 -13.79 3.85 3.39
C TYR A 146 -15.22 3.41 3.03
N SER A 147 -16.09 3.20 4.03
CA SER A 147 -17.51 2.90 3.78
C SER A 147 -18.36 4.14 3.55
N SER A 148 -17.86 5.34 3.90
CA SER A 148 -18.55 6.61 3.62
C SER A 148 -18.46 7.03 2.13
N VAL A 149 -17.71 6.27 1.33
CA VAL A 149 -17.54 6.47 -0.10
C VAL A 149 -18.88 6.40 -0.84
N GLY A 150 -19.12 7.38 -1.72
CA GLY A 150 -20.36 7.54 -2.49
C GLY A 150 -21.41 8.40 -1.79
N GLY A 151 -21.11 8.92 -0.60
CA GLY A 151 -21.95 9.86 0.16
C GLY A 151 -23.40 9.42 0.25
N ILE A 152 -23.63 8.12 0.40
CA ILE A 152 -24.96 7.60 0.64
C ILE A 152 -25.32 8.07 2.05
N ASP A 153 -25.98 9.23 2.13
CA ASP A 153 -26.71 9.63 3.34
C ASP A 153 -27.44 8.39 3.82
N SER A 154 -27.20 8.04 5.09
CA SER A 154 -27.74 6.84 5.76
C SER A 154 -29.11 6.52 5.18
N PRO A 155 -29.29 5.37 4.50
CA PRO A 155 -30.45 5.15 3.65
C PRO A 155 -31.69 5.45 4.46
N SER A 156 -32.47 6.43 3.97
CA SER A 156 -33.84 6.66 4.45
C SER A 156 -34.46 5.29 4.75
N SER A 157 -35.00 5.13 5.95
CA SER A 157 -35.51 3.86 6.51
C SER A 157 -36.58 3.18 5.65
N SER A 158 -36.96 3.78 4.52
CA SER A 158 -37.80 3.19 3.49
C SER A 158 -37.31 1.78 3.09
N ALA A 159 -38.22 0.82 3.10
CA ALA A 159 -37.93 -0.56 2.72
C ALA A 159 -37.47 -0.68 1.25
N LEU A 160 -37.84 0.28 0.39
CA LEU A 160 -37.46 0.30 -1.03
C LEU A 160 -35.98 0.62 -1.26
N SER A 161 -35.36 1.51 -0.48
CA SER A 161 -33.90 1.77 -0.56
C SER A 161 -33.08 0.56 -0.10
N LYS A 162 -33.60 -0.21 0.88
CA LYS A 162 -33.01 -1.47 1.33
C LYS A 162 -33.10 -2.59 0.28
N LEU A 163 -34.15 -2.57 -0.56
CA LEU A 163 -34.31 -3.53 -1.67
C LEU A 163 -33.50 -3.12 -2.90
N ALA A 164 -33.42 -1.82 -3.22
CA ALA A 164 -32.60 -1.31 -4.32
C ALA A 164 -31.08 -1.51 -4.09
N SER A 165 -30.66 -1.66 -2.83
CA SER A 165 -29.28 -1.99 -2.44
C SER A 165 -28.99 -3.51 -2.39
N LEU A 166 -29.94 -4.40 -2.71
CA LEU A 166 -29.68 -5.85 -2.71
C LEU A 166 -28.61 -6.32 -3.72
N PRO A 167 -28.53 -5.78 -4.96
CA PRO A 167 -27.47 -6.19 -5.90
C PRO A 167 -26.06 -5.83 -5.42
N SER A 168 -25.91 -4.74 -4.66
CA SER A 168 -24.63 -4.31 -4.11
C SER A 168 -24.22 -5.06 -2.83
N ARG A 169 -25.11 -5.86 -2.22
CA ARG A 169 -24.76 -6.70 -1.05
C ARG A 169 -23.95 -7.95 -1.40
N PHE A 170 -23.95 -8.36 -2.67
CA PHE A 170 -23.15 -9.50 -3.15
C PHE A 170 -21.79 -9.09 -3.71
N GLN A 171 -21.53 -7.79 -3.85
CA GLN A 171 -20.21 -7.29 -4.19
C GLN A 171 -19.39 -7.15 -2.90
N PRO A 172 -18.13 -7.62 -2.85
CA PRO A 172 -17.26 -7.33 -1.72
C PRO A 172 -17.21 -5.82 -1.52
N SER A 173 -17.46 -5.37 -0.29
CA SER A 173 -17.49 -3.95 0.05
C SER A 173 -16.16 -3.29 -0.35
N ILE A 174 -16.18 -1.99 -0.67
CA ILE A 174 -14.97 -1.22 -1.04
C ILE A 174 -13.82 -1.48 -0.05
N PRO A 175 -14.03 -1.42 1.29
CA PRO A 175 -12.96 -1.72 2.23
C PRO A 175 -12.38 -3.14 2.10
N SER A 176 -13.21 -4.13 1.79
CA SER A 176 -12.77 -5.53 1.61
C SER A 176 -11.89 -5.68 0.36
N ARG A 177 -12.29 -5.07 -0.76
CA ARG A 177 -11.49 -5.08 -1.99
C ARG A 177 -10.14 -4.39 -1.81
N LEU A 178 -10.14 -3.22 -1.17
CA LEU A 178 -8.92 -2.50 -0.85
C LEU A 178 -8.02 -3.30 0.08
N ARG A 179 -8.60 -3.95 1.10
CA ARG A 179 -7.84 -4.80 2.01
C ARG A 179 -7.13 -5.95 1.30
N ASN A 180 -7.78 -6.60 0.34
CA ASN A 180 -7.16 -7.69 -0.44
C ASN A 180 -5.98 -7.20 -1.30
N VAL A 181 -6.08 -6.01 -1.89
CA VAL A 181 -4.99 -5.42 -2.69
C VAL A 181 -3.83 -4.98 -1.79
N VAL A 182 -4.13 -4.41 -0.63
CA VAL A 182 -3.11 -4.08 0.36
C VAL A 182 -2.46 -5.36 0.92
N GLU A 183 -3.22 -6.44 1.10
CA GLU A 183 -2.68 -7.74 1.53
C GLU A 183 -1.63 -8.28 0.56
N THR A 184 -1.87 -8.24 -0.76
CA THR A 184 -0.89 -8.74 -1.73
C THR A 184 0.40 -7.93 -1.68
N ARG A 185 0.31 -6.60 -1.64
CA ARG A 185 1.47 -5.69 -1.52
C ARG A 185 2.24 -5.94 -0.22
N LEU A 186 1.55 -5.95 0.92
CA LEU A 186 2.18 -6.12 2.24
C LEU A 186 2.73 -7.52 2.47
N THR A 187 2.16 -8.54 1.81
CA THR A 187 2.70 -9.90 1.85
C THR A 187 4.03 -9.97 1.12
N ALA A 188 4.16 -9.31 -0.04
CA ALA A 188 5.40 -9.27 -0.81
C ALA A 188 6.57 -8.65 -0.03
N VAL A 189 6.30 -7.64 0.81
CA VAL A 189 7.31 -7.00 1.68
C VAL A 189 7.42 -7.63 3.08
N GLY A 190 6.67 -8.70 3.35
CA GLY A 190 6.71 -9.42 4.63
C GLY A 190 6.18 -8.61 5.83
N LEU A 191 5.31 -7.63 5.58
CA LEU A 191 4.65 -6.83 6.62
C LEU A 191 3.25 -7.32 6.95
N TRP A 192 2.59 -8.08 6.06
CA TRP A 192 1.24 -8.57 6.33
C TRP A 192 1.18 -9.48 7.56
N GLY A 193 0.36 -9.10 8.54
CA GLY A 193 0.14 -9.81 9.79
C GLY A 193 1.14 -9.49 10.89
N LEU A 194 2.15 -8.64 10.64
CA LEU A 194 3.21 -8.35 11.60
C LEU A 194 2.69 -7.56 12.82
N GLY A 195 2.80 -8.13 14.02
CA GLY A 195 2.36 -7.45 15.25
C GLY A 195 0.84 -7.44 15.43
N GLY A 196 0.14 -8.28 14.67
CA GLY A 196 -1.30 -8.48 14.70
C GLY A 196 -1.67 -9.96 14.83
N LYS A 197 -2.82 -10.24 15.47
CA LYS A 197 -3.29 -11.61 15.73
C LYS A 197 -3.64 -12.44 14.48
N GLU A 198 -3.60 -11.85 13.29
CA GLU A 198 -3.90 -12.58 12.03
C GLU A 198 -2.81 -13.60 11.68
N ALA A 199 -1.54 -13.33 11.98
CA ALA A 199 -0.47 -14.32 11.84
C ALA A 199 -0.68 -15.50 12.80
N SER A 200 -1.09 -15.20 14.04
CA SER A 200 -1.36 -16.18 15.09
C SER A 200 -2.55 -17.10 14.76
N ALA A 201 -3.60 -16.58 14.12
CA ALA A 201 -4.77 -17.36 13.72
C ALA A 201 -4.42 -18.45 12.69
N LYS A 202 -3.57 -18.14 11.69
CA LYS A 202 -3.13 -19.12 10.68
C LYS A 202 -2.31 -20.25 11.31
N THR A 203 -1.47 -19.94 12.31
CA THR A 203 -0.70 -20.97 13.04
C THR A 203 -1.57 -21.83 13.95
N GLY A 204 -2.64 -21.27 14.52
CA GLY A 204 -3.59 -22.03 15.32
C GLY A 204 -4.34 -23.08 14.50
N GLU A 205 -4.73 -22.74 13.27
CA GLU A 205 -5.39 -23.70 12.36
C GLU A 205 -4.48 -24.88 12.01
N THR A 206 -3.18 -24.66 11.79
CA THR A 206 -2.24 -25.75 11.53
C THR A 206 -2.06 -26.68 12.72
N ASP A 207 -2.05 -26.12 13.94
CA ASP A 207 -1.97 -26.91 15.17
C ASP A 207 -3.27 -27.69 15.44
N GLU A 208 -4.43 -27.10 15.16
CA GLU A 208 -5.73 -27.80 15.23
C GLU A 208 -5.82 -28.93 14.20
N LEU A 209 -5.32 -28.72 12.98
CA LEU A 209 -5.24 -29.75 11.96
C LEU A 209 -4.27 -30.87 12.36
N ALA A 210 -3.13 -30.54 12.95
CA ALA A 210 -2.18 -31.52 13.47
C ALA A 210 -2.77 -32.34 14.64
N ALA A 211 -3.52 -31.68 15.54
CA ALA A 211 -4.25 -32.35 16.61
C ALA A 211 -5.34 -33.28 16.06
N ARG A 212 -6.08 -32.85 15.03
CA ARG A 212 -7.07 -33.67 14.33
C ARG A 212 -6.44 -34.85 13.58
N ALA A 213 -5.20 -34.71 13.15
CA ALA A 213 -4.40 -35.77 12.52
C ALA A 213 -3.81 -36.79 13.53
N GLY A 214 -4.05 -36.62 14.83
CA GLY A 214 -3.58 -37.54 15.87
C GLY A 214 -2.06 -37.49 16.10
N LEU A 215 -1.39 -36.43 15.63
CA LEU A 215 0.03 -36.23 15.92
C LEU A 215 0.19 -35.89 17.41
N PRO A 216 1.19 -36.48 18.10
CA PRO A 216 1.39 -36.24 19.52
C PRO A 216 1.64 -34.75 19.76
N ALA A 217 0.79 -34.13 20.58
CA ALA A 217 0.94 -32.74 20.97
C ALA A 217 2.33 -32.54 21.57
N ARG A 218 3.12 -31.60 21.02
CA ARG A 218 4.46 -31.27 21.53
C ARG A 218 4.37 -30.93 23.02
N LYS A 219 5.35 -31.39 23.81
CA LYS A 219 5.40 -31.24 25.28
C LYS A 219 5.01 -29.81 25.70
N ARG A 220 4.18 -29.75 26.74
CA ARG A 220 3.48 -28.57 27.27
C ARG A 220 4.48 -27.61 27.95
N GLY A 221 5.22 -26.83 27.16
CA GLY A 221 5.97 -25.67 27.65
C GLY A 221 5.06 -24.51 28.07
N LEU A 222 5.62 -23.28 28.14
CA LEU A 222 4.87 -22.03 28.39
C LEU A 222 3.47 -22.08 27.76
N GLY A 223 2.42 -21.78 28.54
CA GLY A 223 1.03 -21.89 28.05
C GLY A 223 0.83 -21.11 26.75
N ALA A 224 -0.02 -21.60 25.84
CA ALA A 224 -0.23 -21.01 24.51
C ALA A 224 -0.46 -19.49 24.55
N SER A 225 -1.25 -19.01 25.52
CA SER A 225 -1.49 -17.59 25.77
C SER A 225 -0.21 -16.79 26.08
N ALA A 226 0.70 -17.35 26.87
CA ALA A 226 1.97 -16.69 27.20
C ALA A 226 2.92 -16.66 26.00
N LYS A 227 2.95 -17.74 25.19
CA LYS A 227 3.70 -17.77 23.93
C LYS A 227 3.18 -16.75 22.93
N ASP A 228 1.86 -16.63 22.80
CA ASP A 228 1.23 -15.64 21.93
C ASP A 228 1.52 -14.22 22.41
N ALA A 229 1.48 -13.96 23.72
CA ALA A 229 1.84 -12.64 24.26
C ALA A 229 3.30 -12.27 23.98
N VAL A 230 4.25 -13.18 24.21
CA VAL A 230 5.68 -12.95 23.92
C VAL A 230 5.90 -12.75 22.43
N ARG A 231 5.25 -13.54 21.56
CA ARG A 231 5.31 -13.36 20.11
C ARG A 231 4.74 -12.00 19.69
N ASP A 232 3.56 -11.63 20.19
CA ASP A 232 2.92 -10.35 19.90
C ASP A 232 3.83 -9.17 20.30
N GLU A 233 4.49 -9.25 21.45
CA GLU A 233 5.44 -8.23 21.91
C GLU A 233 6.71 -8.16 21.05
N PHE A 234 7.26 -9.33 20.67
CA PHE A 234 8.42 -9.41 19.78
C PHE A 234 8.11 -8.82 18.40
N GLU A 235 6.97 -9.19 17.80
CA GLU A 235 6.55 -8.67 16.50
C GLU A 235 6.25 -7.17 16.55
N ARG A 236 5.63 -6.67 17.63
CA ARG A 236 5.46 -5.22 17.86
C ARG A 236 6.80 -4.50 17.98
N SER A 237 7.79 -5.12 18.63
CA SER A 237 9.14 -4.56 18.75
C SER A 237 9.83 -4.48 17.38
N LYS A 238 9.68 -5.53 16.55
CA LYS A 238 10.17 -5.53 15.16
C LYS A 238 9.51 -4.43 14.33
N LEU A 239 8.19 -4.27 14.44
CA LEU A 239 7.46 -3.18 13.78
C LEU A 239 7.92 -1.81 14.28
N GLY A 240 8.14 -1.64 15.59
CA GLY A 240 8.68 -0.42 16.18
C GLY A 240 10.07 -0.06 15.65
N ARG A 241 10.96 -1.05 15.48
CA ARG A 241 12.27 -0.84 14.87
C ARG A 241 12.16 -0.37 13.41
N ARG A 242 11.29 -1.01 12.60
CA ARG A 242 11.04 -0.57 11.21
C ARG A 242 10.53 0.86 11.11
N TRP A 243 9.59 1.24 11.97
CA TRP A 243 9.15 2.63 12.06
C TRP A 243 10.31 3.56 12.41
N SER A 244 11.12 3.19 13.40
CA SER A 244 12.25 4.03 13.84
C SER A 244 13.26 4.25 12.72
N GLU A 245 13.61 3.21 11.95
CA GLU A 245 14.52 3.28 10.80
C GLU A 245 14.07 4.35 9.78
N VAL A 246 12.78 4.38 9.44
CA VAL A 246 12.23 5.36 8.47
C VAL A 246 12.10 6.74 9.10
N LEU A 247 11.61 6.81 10.33
CA LEU A 247 11.38 8.09 11.04
C LEU A 247 12.69 8.80 11.37
N ASP A 248 13.77 8.07 11.66
CA ASP A 248 15.11 8.64 11.88
C ASP A 248 15.60 9.39 10.64
N VAL A 249 15.35 8.84 9.45
CA VAL A 249 15.71 9.52 8.19
C VAL A 249 14.86 10.78 7.99
N VAL A 250 13.54 10.69 8.17
CA VAL A 250 12.64 11.85 8.05
C VAL A 250 13.00 12.94 9.06
N GLU A 251 13.22 12.56 10.31
CA GLU A 251 13.62 13.44 11.41
C GLU A 251 14.98 14.09 11.15
N SER A 252 15.95 13.36 10.62
CA SER A 252 17.25 13.92 10.24
C SER A 252 17.15 14.94 9.09
N ALA A 253 16.17 14.76 8.20
CA ALA A 253 15.91 15.68 7.10
C ALA A 253 15.14 16.94 7.55
N LEU A 254 14.47 16.93 8.71
CA LEU A 254 13.74 18.08 9.24
C LEU A 254 14.69 19.23 9.60
N SER A 255 14.54 20.35 8.90
CA SER A 255 15.16 21.62 9.23
C SER A 255 14.25 22.45 10.16
N SER A 256 14.73 23.61 10.63
CA SER A 256 13.92 24.52 11.45
C SER A 256 12.68 25.08 10.73
N GLY A 257 12.65 25.06 9.40
CA GLY A 257 11.51 25.52 8.60
C GLY A 257 10.49 24.42 8.28
N GLY A 258 10.92 23.16 8.25
CA GLY A 258 10.23 22.06 7.58
C GLY A 258 11.21 21.25 6.73
N LEU A 259 10.71 20.41 5.84
CA LEU A 259 11.53 19.63 4.90
C LEU A 259 11.92 20.47 3.67
N GLY A 260 11.07 21.40 3.22
CA GLY A 260 11.32 22.20 2.01
C GLY A 260 11.47 23.72 2.22
N GLY A 261 11.51 24.21 3.46
CA GLY A 261 11.67 25.66 3.75
C GLY A 261 10.63 26.17 4.74
N GLN A 262 10.27 27.45 4.68
CA GLN A 262 9.25 28.04 5.58
C GLN A 262 7.81 27.73 5.16
N GLU A 263 7.58 27.59 3.85
CA GLU A 263 6.30 27.22 3.26
C GLU A 263 6.19 25.70 3.13
N VAL A 264 4.97 25.19 3.00
CA VAL A 264 4.72 23.75 2.89
C VAL A 264 5.09 23.28 1.48
N SER A 265 6.17 22.53 1.36
CA SER A 265 6.63 21.93 0.10
C SER A 265 5.85 20.67 -0.28
N SER A 266 6.11 20.13 -1.48
CA SER A 266 5.52 18.85 -1.87
C SER A 266 5.98 17.68 -0.98
N LEU A 267 7.20 17.76 -0.44
CA LEU A 267 7.73 16.77 0.49
C LEU A 267 7.06 16.87 1.87
N ASP A 268 6.81 18.10 2.34
CA ASP A 268 6.07 18.33 3.58
C ASP A 268 4.66 17.75 3.49
N ALA A 269 3.97 17.98 2.37
CA ALA A 269 2.66 17.42 2.06
C ALA A 269 2.68 15.88 1.98
N HIS A 270 3.76 15.28 1.49
CA HIS A 270 3.91 13.82 1.37
C HIS A 270 4.06 13.15 2.75
N VAL A 271 5.00 13.63 3.57
CA VAL A 271 5.18 13.14 4.94
C VAL A 271 3.90 13.31 5.76
N PHE A 272 3.23 14.47 5.61
CA PHE A 272 1.93 14.70 6.22
C PHE A 272 0.89 13.68 5.74
N GLY A 273 0.73 13.50 4.43
CA GLY A 273 -0.23 12.57 3.84
C GLY A 273 -0.10 11.14 4.35
N TYR A 274 1.12 10.67 4.61
CA TYR A 274 1.36 9.28 5.05
C TYR A 274 1.32 9.09 6.57
N LEU A 275 1.66 10.09 7.37
CA LEU A 275 1.65 9.96 8.84
C LEU A 275 0.35 10.46 9.49
N ALA A 276 -0.29 11.49 8.91
CA ALA A 276 -1.50 12.10 9.46
C ALA A 276 -2.66 11.11 9.63
N PRO A 277 -2.91 10.13 8.72
CA PRO A 277 -3.98 9.15 8.91
C PRO A 277 -3.81 8.30 10.16
N LEU A 278 -2.60 8.16 10.69
CA LEU A 278 -2.33 7.38 11.89
C LEU A 278 -2.32 8.22 13.16
N LEU A 279 -1.75 9.43 13.08
CA LEU A 279 -1.58 10.31 14.23
C LEU A 279 -2.84 11.09 14.58
N PHE A 280 -3.64 11.43 13.57
CA PHE A 280 -4.82 12.27 13.74
C PHE A 280 -6.13 11.51 13.54
N ALA A 281 -6.12 10.19 13.36
CA ALA A 281 -7.35 9.41 13.17
C ALA A 281 -8.38 9.64 14.28
N GLU A 282 -9.64 9.80 13.87
CA GLU A 282 -10.80 9.82 14.77
C GLU A 282 -11.85 8.81 14.27
N PRO A 283 -12.24 7.81 15.08
CA PRO A 283 -11.72 7.51 16.42
C PRO A 283 -10.25 7.10 16.42
N ARG A 284 -9.56 7.26 17.56
CA ARG A 284 -8.16 6.85 17.72
C ARG A 284 -7.98 5.37 17.37
N LEU A 285 -6.85 5.04 16.75
CA LEU A 285 -6.52 3.67 16.39
C LEU A 285 -6.33 2.81 17.65
N PRO A 286 -7.00 1.64 17.76
CA PRO A 286 -6.82 0.73 18.89
C PRO A 286 -5.39 0.22 19.08
N VAL A 287 -4.66 0.03 17.98
CA VAL A 287 -3.23 -0.29 18.01
C VAL A 287 -2.46 0.96 17.58
N ASP A 288 -1.81 1.58 18.55
CA ASP A 288 -1.22 2.92 18.48
C ASP A 288 0.32 2.91 18.54
N THR A 289 0.94 1.85 18.01
CA THR A 289 2.41 1.66 18.04
C THR A 289 3.15 2.89 17.50
N LEU A 290 2.75 3.41 16.33
CA LEU A 290 3.35 4.61 15.75
C LEU A 290 3.02 5.88 16.57
N PRO A 291 1.75 6.23 16.87
CA PRO A 291 1.45 7.40 17.69
C PRO A 291 2.23 7.47 19.00
N ARG A 292 2.38 6.34 19.69
CA ARG A 292 3.20 6.24 20.91
C ARG A 292 4.68 6.46 20.63
N LEU A 293 5.22 5.83 19.59
CA LEU A 293 6.63 5.98 19.21
C LEU A 293 6.95 7.44 18.87
N VAL A 294 6.10 8.10 18.08
CA VAL A 294 6.26 9.51 17.70
C VAL A 294 6.17 10.42 18.93
N ALA A 295 5.19 10.20 19.81
CA ALA A 295 5.05 10.98 21.03
C ALA A 295 6.24 10.83 21.99
N ALA A 296 6.83 9.62 22.09
CA ALA A 296 7.92 9.33 23.01
C ALA A 296 9.30 9.71 22.45
N SER A 297 9.56 9.42 21.17
CA SER A 297 10.91 9.47 20.59
C SER A 297 11.09 10.56 19.53
N TYR A 298 10.00 11.05 18.92
CA TYR A 298 10.05 12.03 17.82
C TYR A 298 9.16 13.26 18.10
N PRO A 299 9.36 13.99 19.22
CA PRO A 299 8.52 15.13 19.59
C PRO A 299 8.61 16.28 18.58
N ARG A 300 9.76 16.46 17.91
CA ARG A 300 9.93 17.48 16.87
C ARG A 300 9.12 17.15 15.62
N LEU A 301 9.14 15.91 15.15
CA LEU A 301 8.23 15.43 14.10
C LEU A 301 6.75 15.62 14.48
N ALA A 302 6.38 15.30 15.72
CA ALA A 302 5.00 15.46 16.20
C ALA A 302 4.53 16.94 16.15
N ALA A 303 5.37 17.86 16.62
CA ALA A 303 5.11 19.29 16.56
C ALA A 303 5.06 19.79 15.11
N TYR A 304 5.98 19.32 14.28
CA TYR A 304 6.02 19.61 12.85
C TYR A 304 4.72 19.18 12.14
N LEU A 305 4.27 17.95 12.32
CA LEU A 305 3.04 17.43 11.70
C LEU A 305 1.78 18.18 12.17
N THR A 306 1.77 18.61 13.43
CA THR A 306 0.67 19.44 13.97
C THR A 306 0.66 20.82 13.32
N SER A 307 1.82 21.47 13.20
CA SER A 307 1.94 22.76 12.50
C SER A 307 1.58 22.63 11.02
N THR A 308 2.02 21.56 10.34
CA THR A 308 1.68 21.30 8.94
C THR A 308 0.18 21.07 8.76
N LYS A 309 -0.48 20.37 9.70
CA LYS A 309 -1.94 20.24 9.72
C LYS A 309 -2.63 21.60 9.75
N GLU A 310 -2.23 22.46 10.68
CA GLU A 310 -2.82 23.78 10.87
C GLU A 310 -2.60 24.69 9.66
N LYS A 311 -1.44 24.59 8.99
CA LYS A 311 -1.14 25.33 7.76
C LYS A 311 -1.97 24.84 6.57
N LEU A 312 -2.13 23.53 6.40
CA LEU A 312 -2.80 22.93 5.24
C LEU A 312 -4.34 22.94 5.37
N PHE A 313 -4.84 22.72 6.58
CA PHE A 313 -6.27 22.54 6.86
C PHE A 313 -6.71 23.37 8.09
N PRO A 314 -6.57 24.71 8.06
CA PRO A 314 -7.03 25.58 9.15
C PRO A 314 -8.56 25.59 9.28
N GLU A 315 -9.26 25.37 8.17
CA GLU A 315 -10.71 25.30 8.07
C GLU A 315 -11.15 23.93 7.53
N THR A 316 -12.42 23.59 7.76
CA THR A 316 -13.00 22.36 7.20
C THR A 316 -12.93 22.41 5.68
N PRO A 317 -12.38 21.38 5.02
CA PRO A 317 -12.27 21.35 3.56
C PRO A 317 -13.66 21.47 2.90
N SER A 318 -13.71 22.15 1.74
CA SER A 318 -14.94 22.32 0.98
C SER A 318 -15.32 21.03 0.27
N TRP A 319 -16.25 20.28 0.85
CA TRP A 319 -16.82 19.08 0.25
C TRP A 319 -18.00 19.41 -0.66
N ILE A 320 -18.05 18.79 -1.84
CA ILE A 320 -19.24 18.82 -2.69
C ILE A 320 -20.19 17.67 -2.37
N SER A 321 -21.48 17.89 -2.62
CA SER A 321 -22.46 16.82 -2.45
C SER A 321 -22.29 15.75 -3.52
N PRO A 322 -22.65 14.48 -3.24
CA PRO A 322 -22.64 13.41 -4.25
C PRO A 322 -23.49 13.77 -5.48
N THR A 323 -24.62 14.44 -5.28
CA THR A 323 -25.48 14.92 -6.37
C THR A 323 -24.78 15.92 -7.29
N GLN A 324 -23.96 16.82 -6.74
CA GLN A 324 -23.15 17.75 -7.54
C GLN A 324 -22.01 17.03 -8.27
N ALA A 325 -21.36 16.06 -7.61
CA ALA A 325 -20.33 15.24 -8.23
C ALA A 325 -20.88 14.43 -9.42
N LEU A 326 -22.11 13.90 -9.30
CA LEU A 326 -22.79 13.16 -10.36
C LEU A 326 -23.28 14.04 -11.51
N ALA A 327 -23.53 15.34 -11.27
CA ALA A 327 -23.97 16.25 -12.32
C ALA A 327 -22.87 16.50 -13.35
N ASN A 328 -21.62 16.58 -12.90
CA ASN A 328 -20.42 16.76 -13.74
C ASN A 328 -19.43 15.61 -13.48
N PRO A 329 -19.74 14.38 -13.93
CA PRO A 329 -18.88 13.23 -13.70
C PRO A 329 -17.56 13.40 -14.46
N PRO A 330 -16.46 12.84 -13.96
CA PRO A 330 -15.22 12.81 -14.73
C PRO A 330 -15.41 11.89 -15.95
N SER A 331 -15.56 12.49 -17.13
CA SER A 331 -15.62 11.76 -18.40
C SER A 331 -14.20 11.63 -18.97
N MET A 332 -13.63 10.44 -18.91
CA MET A 332 -12.45 10.13 -19.73
C MET A 332 -12.94 9.79 -21.13
N ASP A 333 -12.42 10.47 -22.16
CA ASP A 333 -12.56 10.00 -23.53
C ASP A 333 -12.01 8.58 -23.61
N ALA A 334 -12.82 7.66 -24.15
CA ALA A 334 -12.70 6.22 -24.00
C ALA A 334 -11.53 5.58 -24.78
N ALA A 335 -10.28 5.97 -24.47
CA ALA A 335 -9.08 5.50 -25.17
C ALA A 335 -8.06 4.74 -24.30
N SER A 336 -8.38 4.35 -23.07
CA SER A 336 -7.46 3.53 -22.26
C SER A 336 -8.18 2.40 -21.54
N SER A 337 -8.37 1.30 -22.27
CA SER A 337 -8.73 -0.01 -21.71
C SER A 337 -7.53 -0.61 -20.98
N SER A 338 -7.35 -0.25 -19.71
CA SER A 338 -6.50 -1.01 -18.79
C SER A 338 -7.39 -1.98 -18.00
N GLY A 339 -6.98 -3.25 -17.92
CA GLY A 339 -7.80 -4.37 -17.44
C GLY A 339 -8.30 -4.25 -16.00
N LEU A 340 -9.15 -5.20 -15.59
CA LEU A 340 -9.88 -5.25 -14.30
C LEU A 340 -9.02 -5.10 -13.02
N LEU A 341 -7.69 -5.20 -13.12
CA LEU A 341 -6.74 -4.98 -12.02
C LEU A 341 -6.21 -3.53 -11.92
N SER A 342 -6.38 -2.71 -12.96
CA SER A 342 -6.00 -1.29 -12.96
C SER A 342 -7.00 -0.38 -12.20
N TYR A 343 -8.10 -0.97 -11.72
CA TYR A 343 -9.23 -0.30 -11.07
C TYR A 343 -9.03 -0.01 -9.58
N ILE A 344 -7.94 -0.46 -8.97
CA ILE A 344 -7.82 -0.45 -7.52
C ILE A 344 -6.59 0.32 -7.03
N TRP A 345 -5.49 0.40 -7.81
CA TRP A 345 -4.38 1.31 -7.51
C TRP A 345 -3.39 1.48 -8.69
N PRO A 346 -2.83 2.68 -8.95
CA PRO A 346 -1.94 2.94 -10.09
C PRO A 346 -0.44 2.60 -9.89
N PHE A 347 -0.04 1.81 -8.90
CA PHE A 347 1.36 1.38 -8.80
C PHE A 347 1.63 0.27 -9.82
N THR A 348 1.87 0.64 -11.07
CA THR A 348 2.77 -0.17 -11.88
C THR A 348 4.14 -0.08 -11.20
N PRO A 349 4.85 -1.18 -10.94
CA PRO A 349 6.28 -1.09 -10.74
C PRO A 349 6.85 -0.61 -12.07
N ALA A 350 6.96 0.71 -12.24
CA ALA A 350 7.81 1.27 -13.27
C ALA A 350 9.22 0.81 -12.91
N SER A 351 9.63 -0.30 -13.53
CA SER A 351 11.00 -0.79 -13.56
C SER A 351 11.86 0.22 -14.31
N ASN A 352 12.05 1.40 -13.73
CA ASN A 352 13.18 2.26 -14.00
C ASN A 352 14.14 2.07 -12.83
N LYS A 353 14.72 0.86 -12.76
CA LYS A 353 16.03 0.70 -12.12
C LYS A 353 16.98 1.58 -12.92
N ALA A 354 17.17 2.82 -12.46
CA ALA A 354 18.24 3.67 -12.90
C ALA A 354 19.56 3.06 -12.42
N SER A 355 20.08 2.09 -13.17
CA SER A 355 21.43 1.59 -13.04
C SER A 355 22.39 2.65 -13.58
N PHE A 356 22.69 3.65 -12.75
CA PHE A 356 23.89 4.46 -12.91
C PHE A 356 25.11 3.62 -12.54
N ALA A 357 25.58 2.80 -13.47
CA ALA A 357 26.93 2.26 -13.45
C ALA A 357 27.84 3.19 -14.27
N PRO A 358 28.77 3.96 -13.66
CA PRO A 358 29.74 4.71 -14.44
C PRO A 358 30.74 3.73 -15.07
N LYS A 359 30.86 3.77 -16.40
CA LYS A 359 31.97 3.14 -17.14
C LYS A 359 33.30 3.76 -16.68
N PRO A 360 34.26 3.00 -16.12
CA PRO A 360 35.63 3.47 -16.06
C PRO A 360 36.27 3.26 -17.43
N THR A 361 36.45 4.34 -18.18
CA THR A 361 37.43 4.38 -19.26
C THR A 361 38.79 4.62 -18.62
N ALA A 362 39.59 3.58 -18.50
CA ALA A 362 41.02 3.71 -18.22
C ALA A 362 41.76 2.66 -19.04
N GLU A 363 42.36 3.14 -20.13
CA GLU A 363 43.44 2.49 -20.84
C GLU A 363 44.58 2.22 -19.86
N PHE A 364 44.94 0.96 -19.63
CA PHE A 364 46.33 0.59 -19.40
C PHE A 364 46.60 -0.81 -19.91
N ALA A 365 47.64 -0.88 -20.73
CA ALA A 365 48.08 -2.07 -21.42
C ALA A 365 48.76 -3.08 -20.48
N THR A 366 48.79 -4.32 -21.00
CA THR A 366 49.86 -5.33 -20.95
C THR A 366 49.72 -6.55 -20.02
N THR A 367 49.88 -7.69 -20.70
CA THR A 367 50.33 -9.03 -20.28
C THR A 367 49.32 -10.03 -19.71
N ALA A 368 48.90 -10.94 -20.60
CA ALA A 368 48.41 -12.29 -20.31
C ALA A 368 49.49 -13.16 -19.64
N PRO A 369 49.12 -14.30 -19.02
CA PRO A 369 49.05 -15.54 -19.79
C PRO A 369 47.90 -16.52 -19.45
N ARG A 370 47.35 -17.08 -20.53
CA ARG A 370 47.01 -18.50 -20.82
C ARG A 370 46.64 -19.49 -19.69
N GLU A 371 45.46 -20.11 -19.91
CA GLU A 371 45.21 -21.57 -19.97
C GLU A 371 44.69 -22.29 -18.70
N ARG A 372 43.40 -22.66 -18.71
CA ARG A 372 42.93 -24.06 -18.70
C ARG A 372 41.40 -24.16 -18.82
N GLN A 373 40.95 -24.75 -19.93
CA GLN A 373 39.59 -25.28 -20.11
C GLN A 373 39.30 -26.34 -19.05
N ARG A 374 38.19 -26.19 -18.31
CA ARG A 374 37.56 -27.27 -17.57
C ARG A 374 36.22 -27.62 -18.20
N LYS A 375 36.07 -28.93 -18.38
CA LYS A 375 35.01 -29.66 -19.06
C LYS A 375 33.80 -29.74 -18.13
N ALA A 376 32.63 -29.32 -18.60
CA ALA A 376 31.36 -29.39 -17.88
C ALA A 376 31.05 -30.83 -17.44
N GLN A 377 30.83 -31.02 -16.14
CA GLN A 377 30.27 -32.23 -15.54
C GLN A 377 28.85 -31.89 -15.08
N ASN A 378 27.85 -32.52 -15.69
CA ASN A 378 26.45 -32.43 -15.25
C ASN A 378 26.30 -33.00 -13.82
N PRO A 379 25.70 -32.27 -12.87
CA PRO A 379 25.39 -32.82 -11.56
C PRO A 379 24.25 -33.85 -11.69
N ALA A 380 24.45 -35.02 -11.09
CA ALA A 380 23.47 -36.08 -11.04
C ALA A 380 22.30 -35.63 -10.15
N THR A 381 21.16 -35.31 -10.79
CA THR A 381 19.88 -35.01 -10.11
C THR A 381 19.50 -36.12 -9.14
N SER A 382 19.14 -35.74 -7.91
CA SER A 382 18.76 -36.67 -6.87
C SER A 382 17.51 -37.48 -7.28
N PRO A 383 17.38 -38.74 -6.84
CA PRO A 383 16.20 -39.56 -7.16
C PRO A 383 14.89 -39.01 -6.57
N GLU A 384 14.97 -38.08 -5.60
CA GLU A 384 13.81 -37.45 -4.96
C GLU A 384 13.22 -36.34 -5.84
N ASP A 385 14.07 -35.55 -6.51
CA ASP A 385 13.62 -34.49 -7.43
C ASP A 385 12.85 -35.05 -8.62
N ARG A 386 13.24 -36.25 -9.10
CA ARG A 386 12.52 -36.95 -10.18
C ARG A 386 11.09 -37.31 -9.78
N ARG A 387 10.86 -37.69 -8.51
CA ARG A 387 9.52 -38.01 -8.00
C ARG A 387 8.65 -36.77 -7.85
N LEU A 388 9.23 -35.66 -7.40
CA LEU A 388 8.52 -34.38 -7.30
C LEU A 388 8.14 -33.82 -8.68
N ARG A 389 9.03 -33.92 -9.67
CA ARG A 389 8.72 -33.52 -11.05
C ARG A 389 7.62 -34.37 -11.68
N TRP A 390 7.65 -35.68 -11.46
CA TRP A 390 6.57 -36.57 -11.91
C TRP A 390 5.24 -36.29 -11.20
N GLY A 391 5.26 -36.00 -9.90
CA GLY A 391 4.06 -35.62 -9.15
C GLY A 391 3.41 -34.34 -9.69
N ARG A 392 4.21 -33.30 -9.97
CA ARG A 392 3.73 -32.06 -10.59
C ARG A 392 3.15 -32.29 -11.99
N ALA A 393 3.85 -33.05 -12.83
CA ALA A 393 3.36 -33.39 -14.17
C ALA A 393 2.01 -34.13 -14.12
N LEU A 394 1.88 -35.11 -13.23
CA LEU A 394 0.64 -35.90 -13.09
C LEU A 394 -0.54 -35.05 -12.60
N TRP A 395 -0.29 -34.09 -11.69
CA TRP A 395 -1.30 -33.15 -11.22
C TRP A 395 -1.75 -32.18 -12.32
N ILE A 396 -0.81 -31.63 -13.10
CA ILE A 396 -1.10 -30.73 -14.23
C ILE A 396 -1.91 -31.48 -15.31
N CYS A 397 -1.51 -32.70 -15.68
CA CYS A 397 -2.26 -33.52 -16.63
C CYS A 397 -3.68 -33.82 -16.12
N SER A 398 -3.84 -34.08 -14.82
CA SER A 398 -5.17 -34.31 -14.22
C SER A 398 -6.06 -33.07 -14.30
N ALA A 399 -5.51 -31.86 -14.11
CA ALA A 399 -6.26 -30.61 -14.20
C ALA A 399 -6.73 -30.36 -15.65
N LEU A 400 -5.87 -30.59 -16.64
CA LEU A 400 -6.22 -30.46 -18.06
C LEU A 400 -7.32 -31.43 -18.49
N VAL A 401 -7.23 -32.71 -18.09
CA VAL A 401 -8.27 -33.70 -18.38
C VAL A 401 -9.60 -33.32 -17.70
N GLY A 402 -9.55 -32.79 -16.48
CA GLY A 402 -10.72 -32.28 -15.77
C GLY A 402 -11.39 -31.10 -16.47
N LEU A 403 -10.60 -30.15 -16.97
CA LEU A 403 -11.10 -29.01 -17.75
C LEU A 403 -11.77 -29.48 -19.04
N VAL A 404 -11.09 -30.33 -19.83
CA VAL A 404 -11.64 -30.88 -21.07
C VAL A 404 -12.93 -31.67 -20.79
N GLY A 405 -12.92 -32.54 -19.77
CA GLY A 405 -14.10 -33.27 -19.34
C GLY A 405 -15.26 -32.36 -18.93
N TYR A 406 -14.99 -31.27 -18.19
CA TYR A 406 -16.00 -30.29 -17.83
C TYR A 406 -16.55 -29.52 -19.03
N THR A 407 -15.71 -29.15 -20.01
CA THR A 407 -16.17 -28.48 -21.23
C THR A 407 -17.12 -29.33 -22.08
N PHE A 408 -16.88 -30.65 -22.15
CA PHE A 408 -17.81 -31.59 -22.80
C PHE A 408 -19.06 -31.84 -21.94
N ALA A 409 -18.92 -31.99 -20.63
CA ALA A 409 -20.05 -32.28 -19.73
C ALA A 409 -21.01 -31.09 -19.53
N SER A 410 -20.49 -29.86 -19.57
CA SER A 410 -21.27 -28.61 -19.44
C SER A 410 -22.10 -28.27 -20.67
N GLY A 411 -21.87 -28.94 -21.81
CA GLY A 411 -22.59 -28.68 -23.05
C GLY A 411 -22.18 -27.38 -23.76
N ILE A 412 -21.06 -26.75 -23.37
CA ILE A 412 -20.54 -25.53 -24.02
C ILE A 412 -20.07 -25.82 -25.45
N VAL A 413 -19.54 -27.02 -25.71
CA VAL A 413 -19.11 -27.45 -27.04
C VAL A 413 -20.04 -28.57 -27.53
N SER A 414 -20.94 -28.24 -28.45
CA SER A 414 -21.74 -29.25 -29.14
C SER A 414 -21.02 -29.66 -30.44
N VAL A 415 -20.40 -30.84 -30.45
CA VAL A 415 -19.85 -31.42 -31.68
C VAL A 415 -21.01 -31.95 -32.52
N ARG A 416 -21.46 -31.15 -33.48
CA ARG A 416 -22.47 -31.57 -34.47
C ARG A 416 -21.74 -32.31 -35.59
N PHE A 417 -21.90 -33.63 -35.65
CA PHE A 417 -21.45 -34.41 -36.80
C PHE A 417 -22.30 -34.03 -38.02
N VAL A 418 -21.74 -33.21 -38.91
CA VAL A 418 -22.34 -32.88 -40.20
C VAL A 418 -22.14 -34.10 -41.10
N GLY A 419 -23.24 -34.68 -41.58
CA GLY A 419 -23.21 -35.75 -42.57
C GLY A 419 -22.66 -35.24 -43.91
N PRO A 420 -22.04 -36.10 -44.74
CA PRO A 420 -21.23 -35.69 -45.90
C PRO A 420 -21.97 -35.05 -47.09
N ASP A 421 -23.18 -34.49 -46.93
CA ASP A 421 -24.02 -34.01 -48.05
C ASP A 421 -24.56 -32.57 -47.91
N GLU A 422 -24.01 -31.72 -47.05
CA GLU A 422 -24.44 -30.32 -46.96
C GLU A 422 -23.26 -29.36 -47.13
N VAL A 423 -23.09 -28.91 -48.38
CA VAL A 423 -22.16 -27.85 -48.78
C VAL A 423 -22.75 -26.52 -48.30
N VAL A 424 -22.19 -25.96 -47.23
CA VAL A 424 -22.44 -24.56 -46.87
C VAL A 424 -21.21 -23.79 -47.29
N GLU A 425 -21.35 -23.03 -48.38
CA GLU A 425 -20.43 -21.97 -48.77
C GLU A 425 -20.47 -20.90 -47.66
N VAL A 426 -19.36 -20.73 -46.96
CA VAL A 426 -19.08 -19.50 -46.23
C VAL A 426 -17.84 -18.93 -46.90
N GLU A 427 -18.05 -17.78 -47.53
CA GLU A 427 -17.01 -16.99 -48.18
C GLU A 427 -15.96 -16.58 -47.15
N ASP A 428 -14.71 -16.82 -47.54
CA ASP A 428 -13.50 -16.29 -46.94
C ASP A 428 -13.49 -14.75 -47.05
N ASP A 429 -13.09 -14.07 -45.98
CA ASP A 429 -12.31 -12.84 -46.10
C ASP A 429 -11.02 -13.08 -45.31
N GLU A 430 -9.99 -13.37 -46.10
CA GLU A 430 -8.57 -13.41 -45.78
C GLU A 430 -8.09 -11.98 -45.40
N ASP A 431 -7.09 -11.93 -44.53
CA ASP A 431 -5.87 -11.08 -44.62
C ASP A 431 -5.21 -11.13 -43.21
N ASP A 432 -4.30 -12.06 -42.94
CA ASP A 432 -2.88 -12.11 -43.34
C ASP A 432 -1.94 -11.25 -42.45
N ASP A 433 -0.77 -11.86 -42.23
CA ASP A 433 0.51 -11.35 -41.73
C ASP A 433 0.66 -11.15 -40.20
N ASP A 434 1.71 -11.59 -39.52
CA ASP A 434 2.91 -12.38 -39.83
C ASP A 434 3.60 -12.57 -38.47
N ASP A 435 3.92 -13.81 -38.10
CA ASP A 435 5.28 -14.36 -37.97
C ASP A 435 6.12 -13.89 -36.75
N ASP A 436 6.64 -14.91 -36.08
CA ASP A 436 7.98 -15.03 -35.49
C ASP A 436 8.35 -14.13 -34.29
N ASP A 437 8.59 -14.72 -33.13
CA ASP A 437 9.90 -15.34 -32.87
C ASP A 437 10.00 -15.91 -31.44
N ASP A 438 10.78 -16.97 -31.36
CA ASP A 438 11.32 -17.62 -30.18
C ASP A 438 11.92 -16.64 -29.16
N ASP A 439 11.79 -16.94 -27.87
CA ASP A 439 12.95 -17.01 -26.97
C ASP A 439 12.53 -17.62 -25.62
N ASP A 440 12.86 -18.89 -25.49
CA ASP A 440 13.13 -19.56 -24.21
C ASP A 440 14.33 -18.86 -23.55
N ASP A 441 14.12 -18.16 -22.44
CA ASP A 441 15.19 -17.81 -21.50
C ASP A 441 14.79 -18.24 -20.08
N ASP A 442 15.04 -19.53 -19.83
CA ASP A 442 15.34 -20.09 -18.52
C ASP A 442 16.72 -19.56 -18.09
N GLU A 443 16.77 -18.55 -17.21
CA GLU A 443 17.96 -18.27 -16.40
C GLU A 443 17.68 -18.60 -14.93
N ASP A 444 18.27 -19.73 -14.54
CA ASP A 444 18.56 -20.17 -13.19
C ASP A 444 19.53 -19.21 -12.44
N GLU A 445 19.72 -19.51 -11.16
CA GLU A 445 20.87 -19.17 -10.31
C GLU A 445 20.86 -17.81 -9.59
N HIS A 446 20.49 -17.86 -8.29
CA HIS A 446 21.39 -17.42 -7.23
C HIS A 446 21.21 -18.28 -5.95
N GLU A 447 21.92 -19.42 -5.91
CA GLU A 447 22.78 -19.81 -4.79
C GLU A 447 23.74 -18.63 -4.49
N ASP A 448 24.31 -18.36 -3.33
CA ASP A 448 24.48 -18.98 -2.02
C ASP A 448 25.26 -17.88 -1.26
N GLU A 449 24.98 -17.57 0.01
CA GLU A 449 26.06 -17.23 0.95
C GLU A 449 25.69 -17.76 2.35
N ASN A 450 26.26 -18.92 2.66
CA ASN A 450 26.63 -19.31 4.00
C ASN A 450 27.58 -18.24 4.57
N GLU A 451 27.20 -17.66 5.71
CA GLU A 451 28.19 -17.32 6.73
C GLU A 451 28.05 -18.36 7.85
N GLU A 452 28.88 -19.39 7.76
CA GLU A 452 29.46 -20.04 8.94
C GLU A 452 30.35 -18.99 9.63
N ASP A 453 30.23 -18.92 10.96
CA ASP A 453 31.10 -18.28 11.96
C ASP A 453 30.16 -17.64 13.02
N GLU A 454 30.17 -17.93 14.31
CA GLU A 454 31.19 -18.48 15.19
C GLU A 454 30.50 -18.95 16.50
N GLU A 455 31.22 -19.83 17.17
CA GLU A 455 31.20 -20.26 18.58
C GLU A 455 30.50 -19.39 19.66
N GLN A 456 30.20 -20.07 20.78
CA GLN A 456 29.69 -19.60 22.09
C GLN A 456 28.16 -19.52 22.21
N ASP A 457 27.47 -20.12 23.19
CA ASP A 457 27.89 -20.56 24.52
C ASP A 457 27.00 -21.72 24.99
N GLY A 458 27.59 -22.59 25.79
CA GLY A 458 26.89 -23.67 26.48
C GLY A 458 25.87 -23.11 27.47
N TRP A 459 24.59 -23.37 27.19
CA TRP A 459 23.56 -23.33 28.22
C TRP A 459 23.53 -24.72 28.88
N GLU A 460 24.39 -24.90 29.89
CA GLU A 460 24.15 -25.92 30.91
C GLU A 460 22.78 -25.63 31.51
N ALA A 461 21.82 -26.51 31.21
CA ALA A 461 20.55 -26.56 31.91
C ALA A 461 20.87 -26.89 33.38
N GLN A 462 20.73 -25.89 34.26
CA GLN A 462 20.62 -26.14 35.68
C GLN A 462 19.41 -27.05 35.90
N THR A 463 19.68 -28.28 36.28
CA THR A 463 18.69 -29.25 36.73
C THR A 463 18.03 -28.72 38.00
N GLU A 464 16.69 -28.80 38.04
CA GLU A 464 15.81 -28.25 39.08
C GLU A 464 15.88 -28.99 40.44
N ASP A 465 16.99 -29.69 40.74
CA ASP A 465 17.10 -30.58 41.91
C ASP A 465 17.78 -29.93 43.14
N ASP A 466 18.15 -28.65 43.12
CA ASP A 466 18.89 -27.96 44.21
C ASP A 466 18.09 -26.85 44.95
N LEU A 467 16.75 -26.87 44.92
CA LEU A 467 15.91 -25.85 45.62
C LEU A 467 15.13 -26.39 46.84
N GLU A 468 15.43 -27.60 47.30
CA GLU A 468 14.85 -28.17 48.53
C GLU A 468 15.90 -28.24 49.65
N GLU A 469 16.43 -27.12 50.13
CA GLU A 469 17.11 -27.11 51.43
C GLU A 469 17.05 -25.73 52.13
N GLU A 470 16.55 -25.76 53.37
CA GLU A 470 16.71 -24.76 54.44
C GLU A 470 15.94 -23.42 54.36
N ILE A 471 14.68 -23.44 54.79
CA ILE A 471 14.13 -22.38 55.67
C ILE A 471 13.38 -23.06 56.82
N ASP A 472 14.15 -23.58 57.78
CA ASP A 472 13.73 -23.70 59.17
C ASP A 472 14.26 -22.45 59.89
N MET A 473 13.39 -21.46 60.10
CA MET A 473 13.63 -20.40 61.09
C MET A 473 12.52 -20.48 62.12
N ASP A 474 12.87 -21.16 63.20
CA ASP A 474 12.31 -20.93 64.53
C ASP A 474 12.39 -19.43 64.85
N ASP A 475 11.25 -18.83 65.19
CA ASP A 475 11.21 -17.69 66.11
C ASP A 475 9.94 -17.85 66.94
N ASP A 476 10.13 -18.57 68.04
CA ASP A 476 9.30 -18.61 69.23
C ASP A 476 9.20 -17.22 69.88
N ASP A 477 8.09 -17.04 70.62
CA ASP A 477 7.94 -16.22 71.82
C ASP A 477 7.96 -14.67 71.71
N ASP A 478 6.79 -14.05 71.89
CA ASP A 478 6.40 -13.47 73.20
C ASP A 478 5.17 -12.54 73.07
N ASP A 479 4.05 -13.04 73.62
CA ASP A 479 3.21 -12.44 74.68
C ASP A 479 2.65 -11.01 74.67
N GLU A 480 1.54 -10.92 75.42
CA GLU A 480 0.81 -9.79 76.02
C GLU A 480 -0.35 -9.19 75.18
N GLU A 481 -1.59 -9.66 75.40
CA GLU A 481 -2.56 -9.16 76.42
C GLU A 481 -2.80 -7.64 76.36
N GLU A 482 -4.02 -7.23 75.97
CA GLU A 482 -4.97 -6.66 76.95
C GLU A 482 -6.34 -6.35 76.28
N GLU A 483 -7.37 -6.80 76.99
CA GLU A 483 -8.77 -6.35 76.93
C GLU A 483 -8.90 -4.82 77.01
N TYR A 484 -9.81 -4.23 76.23
CA TYR A 484 -10.89 -3.35 76.73
C TYR A 484 -11.96 -3.09 75.66
#